data_AF-A0A2I1CYN8-F1
#
_entry.id   AF-A0A2I1CYN8-F1
#
_cell.length_a   1.000
_cell.length_b   1.000
_cell.length_c   1.000
_cell.angle_alpha   90.00
_cell.angle_beta   90.00
_cell.angle_gamma   90.00
#
_symmetry.space_group_name_H-M   'P 1'
#
loop_
_entity.id
_entity.type
_entity.pdbx_description
1 polymer ?
#
loop_
_entity_poly.entity_id
_entity_poly.type
_entity_poly.pdbx_seq_one_letter_code
_entity_poly.pdbx_strand_id
1 'polypeptide(L)'
;MVVVIAGDSDLNGEYHKVPRGSFEMQEDMAMTFRGYHCDIVDSDGNAVPGGQLTRKDGLTRRILKAGYRCHILSGRVTFKRFFY
;
A
#
# COMPACT_ATOMS: atom_id res chain seq x y z
N MET A 1 -11.60 2.98 -11.17
CA MET A 1 -10.75 2.48 -10.05
C MET A 1 -10.90 3.47 -8.93
N VAL A 2 -11.41 3.06 -7.77
CA VAL A 2 -11.55 3.98 -6.64
C VAL A 2 -10.16 4.18 -6.04
N VAL A 3 -9.67 5.43 -6.05
CA VAL A 3 -8.47 5.81 -5.31
C VAL A 3 -8.94 6.08 -3.89
N VAL A 4 -8.51 5.22 -2.97
CA VAL A 4 -8.73 5.43 -1.55
C VAL A 4 -7.57 6.25 -1.03
N ILE A 5 -7.87 7.34 -0.33
CA ILE A 5 -6.86 8.20 0.28
C ILE A 5 -6.41 7.49 1.57
N ALA A 6 -5.20 6.95 1.58
CA ALA A 6 -4.63 6.45 2.82
C ALA A 6 -4.39 7.67 3.73
N GLY A 7 -5.04 7.74 4.88
CA GLY A 7 -4.87 8.82 5.86
C GLY A 7 -6.16 9.35 6.49
N ASP A 8 -7.26 9.46 5.72
CA ASP A 8 -8.51 10.06 6.22
C ASP A 8 -9.55 9.01 6.66
N SER A 9 -9.41 7.79 6.16
CA SER A 9 -10.23 6.67 6.60
C SER A 9 -9.42 5.39 6.49
N ASP A 10 -9.42 4.64 7.59
CA ASP A 10 -9.56 3.18 7.49
C ASP A 10 -8.30 2.33 7.32
N LEU A 11 -7.21 2.58 8.06
CA LEU A 11 -6.22 1.54 8.42
C LEU A 11 -5.56 1.82 9.79
N ASN A 12 -6.37 1.93 10.85
CA ASN A 12 -5.91 2.14 12.23
C ASN A 12 -5.22 0.89 12.83
N GLY A 13 -4.45 0.17 12.03
CA GLY A 13 -3.73 -1.05 12.39
C GLY A 13 -4.47 -2.37 12.15
N GLU A 14 -5.72 -2.37 11.71
CA GLU A 14 -6.39 -3.61 11.29
C GLU A 14 -5.98 -4.02 9.87
N TYR A 15 -6.04 -5.33 9.58
CA TYR A 15 -5.74 -5.92 8.28
C TYR A 15 -7.00 -5.98 7.44
N HIS A 16 -7.14 -5.08 6.46
CA HIS A 16 -8.34 -5.04 5.63
C HIS A 16 -8.15 -5.93 4.41
N LYS A 17 -9.07 -6.86 4.18
CA LYS A 17 -9.10 -7.63 2.94
C LYS A 17 -9.56 -6.70 1.82
N VAL A 18 -8.68 -6.44 0.88
CA VAL A 18 -8.98 -5.61 -0.29
C VAL A 18 -9.22 -6.49 -1.50
N PRO A 19 -10.41 -6.46 -2.12
CA PRO A 19 -10.70 -7.24 -3.31
C PRO A 19 -10.08 -6.67 -4.59
N ARG A 20 -9.82 -5.34 -4.64
CA ARG A 20 -8.99 -4.58 -5.60
C ARG A 20 -9.02 -3.10 -5.20
N GLY A 21 -7.91 -2.37 -5.24
CA GLY A 21 -7.90 -0.95 -4.86
C GLY A 21 -6.62 -0.19 -5.22
N SER A 22 -6.74 1.14 -5.35
CA SER A 22 -5.60 2.07 -5.50
C SER A 22 -5.39 2.86 -4.22
N PHE A 23 -4.23 2.62 -3.62
CA PHE A 23 -3.62 3.23 -2.44
C PHE A 23 -2.84 4.51 -2.70
N GLU A 24 -3.35 5.74 -2.62
CA GLU A 24 -2.45 6.92 -2.67
C GLU A 24 -2.05 7.38 -1.26
N MET A 25 -0.74 7.49 -1.02
CA MET A 25 -0.19 7.92 0.27
C MET A 25 -0.17 9.45 0.33
N GLN A 26 -0.87 10.05 1.30
CA GLN A 26 -0.85 11.51 1.50
C GLN A 26 0.38 12.00 2.28
N GLU A 27 1.00 11.09 3.03
CA GLU A 27 2.18 11.32 3.85
C GLU A 27 3.03 10.06 3.85
N ASP A 28 4.20 10.11 4.46
CA ASP A 28 5.05 8.93 4.61
C ASP A 28 4.37 7.90 5.50
N MET A 29 4.22 6.67 5.01
CA MET A 29 3.50 5.59 5.69
C MET A 29 4.25 4.27 5.65
N ALA A 30 4.12 3.50 6.73
CA ALA A 30 4.51 2.11 6.76
C ALA A 30 3.36 1.23 6.25
N MET A 31 3.52 0.69 5.05
CA MET A 31 2.62 -0.34 4.52
C MET A 31 3.04 -1.72 5.05
N THR A 32 2.08 -2.52 5.47
CA THR A 32 2.25 -3.98 5.61
C THR A 32 1.25 -4.68 4.70
N PHE A 33 1.76 -5.58 3.84
CA PHE A 33 0.97 -6.27 2.83
C PHE A 33 1.19 -7.79 2.91
N ARG A 34 0.11 -8.54 2.71
CA ARG A 34 0.14 -9.97 2.45
C ARG A 34 -0.97 -10.32 1.47
N GLY A 35 -0.62 -10.76 0.27
CA GLY A 35 -1.62 -10.98 -0.75
C GLY A 35 -1.10 -11.62 -2.01
N TYR A 36 -1.92 -11.56 -3.04
CA TYR A 36 -1.60 -12.10 -4.34
C TYR A 36 -0.71 -11.13 -5.14
N HIS A 37 -1.05 -9.84 -5.10
CA HIS A 37 -0.37 -8.81 -5.90
C HIS A 37 -0.60 -7.38 -5.35
N CYS A 38 0.48 -6.62 -5.13
CA CYS A 38 0.50 -5.15 -5.05
C CYS A 38 1.62 -4.62 -5.96
N ASP A 39 1.32 -3.64 -6.81
CA ASP A 39 2.35 -2.86 -7.52
C ASP A 39 2.50 -1.49 -6.86
N ILE A 40 3.70 -1.17 -6.41
CA ILE A 40 4.05 0.14 -5.88
C ILE A 40 4.67 1.00 -6.99
N VAL A 41 4.11 2.19 -7.18
CA VAL A 41 4.65 3.23 -8.07
C VAL A 41 4.92 4.52 -7.30
N ASP A 42 5.87 5.31 -7.76
CA ASP A 42 6.14 6.64 -7.23
C ASP A 42 5.07 7.67 -7.67
N SER A 43 5.27 8.94 -7.27
CA SER A 43 4.36 10.04 -7.60
C SER A 43 4.25 10.32 -9.10
N ASP A 44 5.28 9.99 -9.87
CA ASP A 44 5.34 10.17 -11.33
C ASP A 44 4.76 8.95 -12.07
N GLY A 45 4.39 7.89 -11.33
CA GLY A 45 3.84 6.65 -11.87
C GLY A 45 4.90 5.64 -12.28
N ASN A 46 6.18 5.84 -11.93
CA ASN A 46 7.23 4.87 -12.22
C ASN A 46 7.22 3.72 -11.21
N ALA A 47 7.50 2.51 -11.68
CA ALA A 47 7.61 1.34 -10.81
C ALA A 47 8.78 1.50 -9.82
N VAL A 48 8.49 1.32 -8.53
CA VAL A 48 9.53 1.33 -7.50
C VAL A 48 10.30 0.00 -7.56
N PRO A 49 11.64 0.00 -7.52
CA PRO A 49 12.43 -1.23 -7.46
C PRO A 49 12.02 -2.11 -6.27
N GLY A 50 11.68 -3.38 -6.53
CA GLY A 50 11.14 -4.29 -5.50
C GLY A 50 9.76 -3.89 -4.96
N GLY A 51 9.05 -3.04 -5.71
CA GLY A 51 7.70 -2.55 -5.44
C GLY A 51 6.59 -3.48 -5.92
N GLN A 52 6.92 -4.51 -6.70
CA GLN A 52 5.98 -5.58 -7.04
C GLN A 52 6.01 -6.66 -5.95
N LEU A 53 4.94 -6.73 -5.17
CA LEU A 53 4.78 -7.69 -4.08
C LEU A 53 3.79 -8.77 -4.49
N THR A 54 4.20 -10.02 -4.34
CA THR A 54 3.42 -11.19 -4.75
C THR A 54 3.19 -12.13 -3.57
N ARG A 55 2.47 -13.24 -3.82
CA ARG A 55 2.28 -14.30 -2.82
C ARG A 55 3.60 -14.90 -2.31
N LYS A 56 4.68 -14.87 -3.11
CA LYS A 56 5.98 -15.44 -2.74
C LYS A 56 6.68 -14.62 -1.66
N ASP A 57 6.39 -13.32 -1.58
CA ASP A 57 7.00 -12.40 -0.63
C ASP A 57 6.40 -12.52 0.79
N GLY A 58 5.32 -13.30 0.94
CA GLY A 58 4.71 -13.57 2.23
C GLY A 58 4.10 -12.31 2.86
N LEU A 59 4.51 -12.02 4.10
CA LEU A 59 4.15 -10.79 4.80
C LEU A 59 5.28 -9.79 4.62
N THR A 60 5.03 -8.71 3.88
CA THR A 60 6.05 -7.70 3.55
C THR A 60 5.71 -6.37 4.20
N ARG A 61 6.74 -5.66 4.70
CA ARG A 61 6.63 -4.28 5.15
C ARG A 61 7.45 -3.36 4.23
N ARG A 62 6.86 -2.23 3.86
CA ARG A 62 7.49 -1.18 3.03
C ARG A 62 7.22 0.19 3.62
N ILE A 63 8.19 1.08 3.45
CA ILE A 63 8.01 2.50 3.71
C ILE A 63 7.67 3.15 2.37
N LEU A 64 6.51 3.78 2.30
CA LEU A 64 6.01 4.47 1.13
C LEU A 64 6.03 5.96 1.43
N LYS A 65 6.56 6.76 0.50
CA LYS A 65 6.61 8.20 0.64
C LYS A 65 5.26 8.83 0.28
N ALA A 66 5.04 10.06 0.72
CA ALA A 66 3.95 10.89 0.20
C ALA A 66 3.96 10.90 -1.35
N GLY A 67 2.77 10.80 -1.94
CA GLY A 67 2.54 10.73 -3.38
C GLY A 67 2.69 9.33 -3.99
N TYR A 68 3.28 8.35 -3.28
CA TYR A 68 3.40 6.99 -3.81
C TYR A 68 2.03 6.32 -3.89
N ARG A 69 1.88 5.39 -4.84
CA ARG A 69 0.66 4.61 -5.00
C ARG A 69 0.93 3.11 -4.88
N CYS A 70 0.06 2.36 -4.19
CA CYS A 70 0.02 0.89 -4.26
C CYS A 70 -1.29 0.43 -4.93
N HIS A 71 -1.15 -0.30 -6.02
CA HIS A 71 -2.25 -0.92 -6.73
C HIS A 71 -2.40 -2.37 -6.28
N ILE A 72 -3.40 -2.65 -5.45
CA ILE A 72 -3.65 -3.98 -4.93
C ILE A 72 -4.68 -4.68 -5.82
N LEU A 73 -4.30 -5.85 -6.35
CA LEU A 73 -5.26 -6.71 -7.04
C LEU A 73 -6.07 -7.53 -6.04
N SER A 74 -5.41 -8.11 -5.04
CA SER A 74 -6.06 -8.87 -3.97
C SER A 74 -5.07 -9.10 -2.83
N GLY A 75 -5.50 -8.87 -1.60
CA GLY A 75 -4.67 -9.12 -0.44
C GLY A 75 -5.24 -8.55 0.85
N ARG A 76 -4.41 -8.55 1.88
CA ARG A 76 -4.63 -7.80 3.10
C ARG A 76 -3.57 -6.73 3.21
N VAL A 77 -3.98 -5.51 3.53
CA VAL A 77 -3.07 -4.38 3.70
C VAL A 77 -3.40 -3.60 4.96
N THR A 78 -2.39 -2.99 5.55
CA THR A 78 -2.50 -1.94 6.57
C THR A 78 -1.48 -0.84 6.27
N PHE A 79 -1.85 0.43 6.47
CA PHE A 79 -0.98 1.60 6.33
C PHE A 79 -0.96 2.28 7.70
N LYS A 80 0.23 2.47 8.26
CA LYS A 80 0.41 3.19 9.53
C LYS A 80 1.21 4.46 9.30
N ARG A 81 0.73 5.57 9.82
CA ARG A 81 1.47 6.83 9.92
C ARG A 81 2.68 6.65 10.83
N PHE A 82 3.74 7.40 10.57
CA PHE A 82 4.81 7.60 11.55
C PHE A 82 4.36 8.71 12.51
N PHE A 83 4.07 8.37 13.75
CA PHE A 83 3.98 9.38 14.81
C PHE A 83 5.42 9.62 15.30
N TYR A 84 5.94 10.83 15.08
CA TYR A 84 7.12 11.34 15.76
C TYR A 84 6.74 11.90 17.13
#